data_AF-A0A3L9Y0K2-F1
#
_entry.id   AF-A0A3L9Y0K2-F1
#
_cell.length_a   1.000
_cell.length_b   1.000
_cell.length_c   1.000
_cell.angle_alpha   90.00
_cell.angle_beta   90.00
_cell.angle_gamma   90.00
#
_symmetry.space_group_name_H-M   'P 1'
#
loop_
_entity.id
_entity.type
_entity.pdbx_description
1 polymer ?
#
loop_
_entity_poly.entity_id
_entity_poly.type
_entity_poly.pdbx_seq_one_letter_code
_entity_poly.pdbx_strand_id
1 'polypeptide(L)'
;MRMTRSRMQQRRPECGSTRQRKDSMTYPIIRDVITYWDRLRADRDMPDRVEIDPREICDLLSYMFILDRTRPGVVRFRLSGTHLNELMGMEVRGMPVRALFELPERERLMTNVERVFAGPAAVHLHLEAGGHGRSALTGRMVLLPLRGTDDTISRALGVLTTDGLIGQPPRRFRVARADATPLLSGKAVLDAVFDADRKNRGLAEAAEPFRGAGPRHTPGKRPRLYVVKGGKP
;
A
#
# COMPACT_ATOMS: atom_id res chain seq x y z
N MET A 1 -43.16 49.41 -12.11
CA MET A 1 -43.12 48.82 -10.75
C MET A 1 -42.68 47.37 -10.86
N ARG A 2 -41.47 47.10 -10.34
CA ARG A 2 -40.79 45.82 -10.05
C ARG A 2 -40.91 44.62 -10.99
N MET A 3 -39.77 44.37 -11.66
CA MET A 3 -39.30 43.07 -12.15
C MET A 3 -39.25 42.01 -11.04
N THR A 4 -39.52 40.75 -11.37
CA THR A 4 -38.83 39.62 -10.74
C THR A 4 -38.78 38.43 -11.71
N ARG A 5 -37.59 38.27 -12.31
CA ARG A 5 -37.17 37.05 -13.00
C ARG A 5 -37.09 35.92 -11.97
N SER A 6 -37.87 34.85 -12.16
CA SER A 6 -37.70 33.62 -11.40
C SER A 6 -36.46 32.90 -11.91
N ARG A 7 -35.40 32.94 -11.12
CA ARG A 7 -34.11 32.29 -11.34
C ARG A 7 -33.91 31.28 -10.21
N MET A 8 -33.26 30.15 -10.52
CA MET A 8 -32.70 29.17 -9.57
C MET A 8 -33.73 28.28 -8.83
N GLN A 9 -33.55 26.97 -8.64
CA GLN A 9 -32.34 26.15 -8.56
C GLN A 9 -32.51 24.81 -9.30
N GLN A 10 -31.65 24.58 -10.29
CA GLN A 10 -31.20 23.23 -10.62
C GLN A 10 -30.43 22.67 -9.41
N ARG A 11 -30.87 21.52 -8.91
CA ARG A 11 -30.09 20.73 -7.95
C ARG A 11 -28.86 20.17 -8.67
N ARG A 12 -27.67 20.62 -8.28
CA ARG A 12 -26.41 19.98 -8.66
C ARG A 12 -26.18 18.76 -7.75
N PRO A 13 -25.89 17.56 -8.29
CA PRO A 13 -25.23 16.53 -7.51
C PRO A 13 -23.74 16.84 -7.44
N GLU A 14 -23.23 17.27 -6.29
CA GLU A 14 -21.80 17.27 -6.01
C GLU A 14 -21.40 15.88 -5.50
N CYS A 15 -20.98 15.00 -6.41
CA CYS A 15 -20.40 13.71 -6.06
C CYS A 15 -19.20 13.41 -6.96
N GLY A 16 -18.03 13.21 -6.34
CA GLY A 16 -16.88 12.53 -6.92
C GLY A 16 -15.89 13.37 -7.70
N SER A 17 -14.81 13.85 -7.05
CA SER A 17 -13.48 13.95 -7.71
C SER A 17 -12.31 14.26 -6.76
N THR A 18 -12.53 14.58 -5.49
CA THR A 18 -11.44 15.03 -4.60
C THR A 18 -10.39 13.96 -4.27
N ARG A 19 -10.72 12.66 -4.39
CA ARG A 19 -9.79 11.55 -4.15
C ARG A 19 -8.70 11.42 -5.22
N GLN A 20 -9.01 11.70 -6.49
CA GLN A 20 -8.11 11.40 -7.61
C GLN A 20 -6.92 12.36 -7.73
N ARG A 21 -7.07 13.63 -7.32
CA ARG A 21 -5.99 14.64 -7.44
C ARG A 21 -4.84 14.44 -6.44
N LYS A 22 -5.09 13.83 -5.28
CA LYS A 22 -4.10 13.76 -4.16
C LYS A 22 -3.33 12.45 -4.08
N ASP A 23 -3.91 11.35 -4.55
CA ASP A 23 -3.14 10.13 -4.86
C ASP A 23 -1.94 10.46 -5.77
N SER A 24 -2.04 11.50 -6.61
CA SER A 24 -0.98 11.91 -7.52
C SER A 24 0.29 12.48 -6.87
N MET A 25 0.28 12.94 -5.60
CA MET A 25 1.49 13.48 -4.92
C MET A 25 2.18 12.47 -3.99
N THR A 26 1.42 11.55 -3.40
CA THR A 26 1.93 10.48 -2.52
C THR A 26 2.67 9.39 -3.31
N TYR A 27 2.21 9.11 -4.53
CA TYR A 27 2.85 8.13 -5.43
C TYR A 27 4.26 8.52 -5.91
N PRO A 28 4.54 9.77 -6.31
CA PRO A 28 5.87 10.24 -6.70
C PRO A 28 6.94 9.94 -5.65
N ILE A 29 6.72 10.32 -4.39
CA ILE A 29 7.74 10.15 -3.33
C ILE A 29 8.13 8.68 -3.16
N ILE A 30 7.14 7.78 -3.07
CA ILE A 30 7.41 6.34 -2.94
C ILE A 30 8.12 5.82 -4.19
N ARG A 31 7.68 6.25 -5.37
CA ARG A 31 8.30 5.85 -6.65
C ARG A 31 9.76 6.29 -6.73
N ASP A 32 10.07 7.51 -6.32
CA ASP A 32 11.41 8.08 -6.38
C ASP A 32 12.34 7.37 -5.39
N VAL A 33 11.87 7.06 -4.17
CA VAL A 33 12.62 6.26 -3.21
C VAL A 33 12.89 4.85 -3.74
N ILE A 34 11.90 4.19 -4.33
CA ILE A 34 12.08 2.85 -4.92
C ILE A 34 13.08 2.93 -6.09
N THR A 35 12.94 3.92 -6.98
CA THR A 35 13.84 4.10 -8.14
C THR A 35 15.28 4.33 -7.69
N TYR A 36 15.47 5.17 -6.67
CA TYR A 36 16.77 5.41 -6.06
C TYR A 36 17.38 4.13 -5.51
N TRP A 37 16.62 3.37 -4.71
CA TRP A 37 17.08 2.12 -4.12
C TRP A 37 17.39 1.06 -5.18
N ASP A 38 16.57 0.98 -6.23
CA ASP A 38 16.74 0.05 -7.36
C ASP A 38 18.02 0.37 -8.16
N ARG A 39 18.32 1.66 -8.36
CA ARG A 39 19.58 2.10 -8.98
C ARG A 39 20.79 1.70 -8.16
N LEU A 40 20.74 1.82 -6.82
CA LEU A 40 21.87 1.46 -5.96
C LEU A 40 22.18 -0.03 -6.02
N ARG A 41 21.17 -0.90 -5.99
CA ARG A 41 21.42 -2.34 -5.97
C ARG A 41 21.96 -2.85 -7.30
N ALA A 42 21.63 -2.21 -8.42
CA ALA A 42 21.91 -2.67 -9.77
C ALA A 42 21.46 -4.13 -9.97
N ASP A 43 22.39 -5.05 -10.28
CA ASP A 43 22.10 -6.48 -10.47
C ASP A 43 22.09 -7.29 -9.16
N ARG A 44 22.21 -6.66 -7.99
CA ARG A 44 22.14 -7.36 -6.70
C ARG A 44 20.71 -7.44 -6.17
N ASP A 45 20.50 -8.31 -5.18
CA ASP A 45 19.20 -8.43 -4.51
C ASP A 45 18.86 -7.21 -3.63
N MET A 46 19.89 -6.52 -3.11
CA MET A 46 19.76 -5.30 -2.32
C MET A 46 21.08 -4.50 -2.32
N PRO A 47 21.04 -3.18 -2.05
CA PRO A 47 22.24 -2.37 -1.90
C PRO A 47 22.82 -2.48 -0.49
N ASP A 48 24.09 -2.12 -0.38
CA ASP A 48 24.74 -1.89 0.90
C ASP A 48 24.27 -0.58 1.52
N ARG A 49 24.13 -0.57 2.84
CA ARG A 49 23.76 0.66 3.55
C ARG A 49 24.73 1.82 3.28
N VAL A 50 26.01 1.52 3.09
CA VAL A 50 27.06 2.54 2.88
C VAL A 50 26.91 3.26 1.54
N GLU A 51 26.16 2.69 0.59
CA GLU A 51 25.90 3.29 -0.71
C GLU A 51 24.76 4.32 -0.68
N ILE A 52 24.00 4.39 0.41
CA ILE A 52 22.97 5.42 0.57
C ILE A 52 23.67 6.75 0.86
N ASP A 53 23.74 7.61 -0.15
CA ASP A 53 24.08 9.02 -0.01
C ASP A 53 22.82 9.88 0.21
N PRO A 54 22.61 10.44 1.43
CA PRO A 54 21.47 11.31 1.72
C PRO A 54 21.40 12.55 0.81
N ARG A 55 22.52 12.99 0.23
CA ARG A 55 22.58 14.20 -0.61
C ARG A 55 21.82 14.06 -1.92
N GLU A 56 21.74 12.85 -2.46
CA GLU A 56 21.02 12.56 -3.70
C GLU A 56 19.50 12.51 -3.51
N ILE A 57 19.03 12.39 -2.27
CA ILE A 57 17.63 12.18 -1.89
C ILE A 57 17.14 13.18 -0.84
N CYS A 58 17.78 14.35 -0.74
CA CYS A 58 17.49 15.39 0.26
C CYS A 58 15.98 15.69 0.39
N ASP A 59 15.28 15.83 -0.74
CA ASP A 59 13.84 16.18 -0.77
C ASP A 59 12.93 15.04 -0.29
N LEU A 60 13.45 13.81 -0.24
CA LEU A 60 12.71 12.60 0.16
C LEU A 60 12.91 12.27 1.64
N LEU A 61 14.00 12.77 2.26
CA LEU A 61 14.41 12.39 3.63
C LEU A 61 13.32 12.62 4.68
N SER A 62 12.46 13.63 4.50
CA SER A 62 11.33 13.91 5.41
C SER A 62 10.35 12.74 5.52
N TYR A 63 10.20 11.93 4.47
CA TYR A 63 9.27 10.79 4.41
C TYR A 63 9.97 9.45 4.67
N MET A 64 11.29 9.45 4.74
CA MET A 64 12.10 8.25 4.86
C MET A 64 12.45 7.93 6.30
N PHE A 65 12.75 6.67 6.57
CA PHE A 65 13.26 6.21 7.85
C PHE A 65 14.14 4.97 7.63
N ILE A 66 14.96 4.64 8.61
CA ILE A 66 15.75 3.40 8.60
C ILE A 66 15.33 2.54 9.78
N LEU A 67 15.08 1.27 9.50
CA LEU A 67 14.83 0.24 10.50
C LEU A 67 16.09 -0.58 10.76
N ASP A 68 16.26 -0.99 12.01
CA ASP A 68 17.34 -1.84 12.49
C ASP A 68 16.74 -3.07 13.18
N ARG A 69 17.07 -4.26 12.71
CA ARG A 69 16.65 -5.55 13.28
C ARG A 69 17.75 -6.03 14.21
N THR A 70 17.54 -5.76 15.50
CA THR A 70 18.48 -6.19 16.56
C THR A 70 18.45 -7.70 16.82
N ARG A 71 17.28 -8.33 16.62
CA ARG A 71 17.05 -9.77 16.72
C ARG A 71 15.70 -10.11 16.06
N PRO A 72 15.40 -11.39 15.77
CA PRO A 72 14.08 -11.77 15.27
C PRO A 72 12.94 -11.23 16.14
N GLY A 73 11.93 -10.64 15.51
CA GLY A 73 10.77 -10.01 16.14
C GLY A 73 11.00 -8.62 16.72
N VAL A 74 12.24 -8.09 16.68
CA VAL A 74 12.56 -6.78 17.28
C VAL A 74 13.25 -5.86 16.27
N VAL A 75 12.41 -4.99 15.72
CA VAL A 75 12.77 -4.00 14.70
C VAL A 75 12.49 -2.60 15.24
N ARG A 76 13.50 -1.74 15.22
CA ARG A 76 13.47 -0.37 15.79
C ARG A 76 13.83 0.68 14.75
N PHE A 77 13.33 1.89 14.92
CA PHE A 77 13.78 3.04 14.14
C PHE A 77 15.21 3.42 14.51
N ARG A 78 16.10 3.45 13.52
CA ARG A 78 17.46 4.00 13.63
C ARG A 78 17.49 5.47 13.29
N LEU A 79 16.74 5.84 12.26
CA LEU A 79 16.58 7.21 11.75
C LEU A 79 15.11 7.41 11.39
N SER A 80 14.64 8.64 11.50
CA SER A 80 13.28 9.02 11.10
C SER A 80 13.25 10.40 10.48
N GLY A 81 12.56 10.50 9.35
CA GLY A 81 12.21 11.76 8.71
C GLY A 81 11.19 12.56 9.54
N THR A 82 11.12 13.85 9.24
CA THR A 82 10.25 14.80 9.94
C THR A 82 8.77 14.42 9.87
N HIS A 83 8.30 13.89 8.75
CA HIS A 83 6.91 13.47 8.58
C HIS A 83 6.51 12.38 9.58
N LEU A 84 7.40 11.41 9.82
CA LEU A 84 7.15 10.34 10.78
C LEU A 84 7.12 10.88 12.23
N ASN A 85 8.02 11.83 12.54
CA ASN A 85 8.04 12.48 13.85
C ASN A 85 6.77 13.31 14.08
N GLU A 86 6.25 14.00 13.06
CA GLU A 86 4.97 14.74 13.12
C GLU A 86 3.78 13.82 13.39
N LEU A 87 3.70 12.67 12.70
CA LEU A 87 2.65 11.67 12.94
C LEU A 87 2.65 11.15 14.38
N MET A 88 3.83 11.03 14.98
CA MET A 88 3.98 10.51 16.34
C MET A 88 4.01 11.59 17.42
N GLY A 89 4.20 12.85 17.05
CA GLY A 89 4.33 13.98 17.97
C GLY A 89 5.65 14.00 18.76
N MET A 90 6.62 13.17 18.38
CA MET A 90 7.92 13.04 19.05
C MET A 90 8.96 12.42 18.11
N GLU A 91 10.25 12.56 18.44
CA GLU A 91 11.30 11.81 17.74
C GLU A 91 11.14 10.31 18.01
N VAL A 92 11.06 9.53 16.94
CA VAL A 92 10.76 8.09 17.03
C VAL A 92 11.99 7.19 17.09
N ARG A 93 13.19 7.77 17.14
CA ARG A 93 14.45 7.02 17.18
C ARG A 93 14.47 6.06 18.37
N GLY A 94 14.87 4.81 18.13
CA GLY A 94 14.89 3.73 19.12
C GLY A 94 13.53 3.09 19.39
N MET A 95 12.42 3.70 18.95
CA MET A 95 11.08 3.14 19.14
C MET A 95 10.88 1.91 18.23
N PRO A 96 10.15 0.87 18.68
CA PRO A 96 9.85 -0.28 17.82
C PRO A 96 8.84 0.08 16.72
N VAL A 97 9.01 -0.48 15.51
CA VAL A 97 8.15 -0.18 14.34
C VAL A 97 6.66 -0.46 14.59
N ARG A 98 6.35 -1.50 15.38
CA ARG A 98 4.99 -1.83 15.82
C ARG A 98 4.30 -0.73 16.64
N ALA A 99 5.04 0.27 17.11
CA ALA A 99 4.48 1.43 17.76
C ALA A 99 3.86 2.44 16.77
N LEU A 100 3.96 2.27 15.46
CA LEU A 100 3.13 3.05 14.54
C LEU A 100 1.71 2.50 14.41
N PHE A 101 1.45 1.31 14.94
CA PHE A 101 0.22 0.58 14.69
C PHE A 101 -0.62 0.40 15.95
N GLU A 102 -1.93 0.30 15.75
CA GLU A 102 -2.86 -0.11 16.79
C GLU A 102 -2.54 -1.52 17.28
N LEU A 103 -2.90 -1.82 18.53
CA LEU A 103 -2.54 -3.08 19.17
C LEU A 103 -2.95 -4.34 18.37
N PRO A 104 -4.17 -4.42 17.81
CA PRO A 104 -4.60 -5.60 17.03
C PRO A 104 -3.80 -5.84 15.74
N GLU A 105 -3.18 -4.79 15.21
CA GLU A 105 -2.51 -4.82 13.89
C GLU A 105 -1.03 -5.16 14.00
N ARG A 106 -0.48 -5.18 15.21
CA ARG A 106 0.96 -5.36 15.45
C ARG A 106 1.46 -6.73 14.99
N GLU A 107 0.69 -7.79 15.17
CA GLU A 107 1.09 -9.13 14.72
C GLU A 107 1.16 -9.19 13.20
N ARG A 108 0.07 -8.80 12.52
CA ARG A 108 0.01 -8.74 11.06
C ARG A 108 1.11 -7.87 10.46
N LEU A 109 1.42 -6.73 11.08
CA LEU A 109 2.55 -5.90 10.70
C LEU A 109 3.86 -6.69 10.80
N MET A 110 4.15 -7.26 11.97
CA MET A 110 5.44 -7.91 12.22
C MET A 110 5.65 -9.12 11.31
N THR A 111 4.59 -9.87 10.97
CA THR A 111 4.67 -10.92 9.94
C THR A 111 5.16 -10.40 8.60
N ASN A 112 4.69 -9.22 8.16
CA ASN A 112 5.14 -8.62 6.92
C ASN A 112 6.55 -8.03 7.05
N VAL A 113 6.86 -7.34 8.15
CA VAL A 113 8.20 -6.79 8.41
C VAL A 113 9.26 -7.88 8.43
N GLU A 114 9.02 -9.03 9.07
CA GLU A 114 9.97 -10.15 9.10
C GLU A 114 10.25 -10.73 7.71
N ARG A 115 9.31 -10.64 6.75
CA ARG A 115 9.55 -11.07 5.37
C ARG A 115 10.66 -10.28 4.70
N VAL A 116 10.86 -9.00 5.05
CA VAL A 116 11.96 -8.16 4.53
C VAL A 116 13.33 -8.71 4.95
N PHE A 117 13.41 -9.31 6.14
CA PHE A 117 14.66 -9.75 6.75
C PHE A 117 14.92 -11.26 6.60
N ALA A 118 13.88 -12.07 6.42
CA ALA A 118 13.99 -13.53 6.24
C ALA A 118 14.48 -13.90 4.82
N GLY A 119 14.21 -13.05 3.84
CA GLY A 119 14.75 -13.07 2.49
C GLY A 119 14.57 -11.68 1.89
N PRO A 120 15.33 -11.29 0.86
CA PRO A 120 15.18 -9.96 0.30
C PRO A 120 13.77 -9.84 -0.31
N ALA A 121 12.91 -9.05 0.34
CA ALA A 121 11.55 -8.79 -0.11
C ALA A 121 11.20 -7.31 0.08
N ALA A 122 10.57 -6.73 -0.93
CA ALA A 122 9.91 -5.44 -0.81
C ALA A 122 8.53 -5.63 -0.18
N VAL A 123 8.22 -4.86 0.86
CA VAL A 123 6.90 -4.89 1.50
C VAL A 123 6.20 -3.57 1.26
N HIS A 124 4.99 -3.62 0.73
CA HIS A 124 4.13 -2.46 0.50
C HIS A 124 2.87 -2.58 1.35
N LEU A 125 2.62 -1.58 2.20
CA LEU A 125 1.49 -1.52 3.10
C LEU A 125 0.61 -0.33 2.74
N HIS A 126 -0.69 -0.58 2.60
CA HIS A 126 -1.72 0.46 2.60
C HIS A 126 -2.25 0.59 4.02
N LEU A 127 -2.29 1.82 4.51
CA LEU A 127 -2.55 2.15 5.90
C LEU A 127 -3.76 3.05 6.03
N GLU A 128 -4.46 2.87 7.14
CA GLU A 128 -5.56 3.73 7.53
C GLU A 128 -5.42 4.11 9.00
N ALA A 129 -5.62 5.37 9.32
CA ALA A 129 -5.68 5.89 10.68
C ALA A 129 -6.91 6.79 10.81
N GLY A 130 -7.76 6.51 11.79
CA GLY A 130 -8.99 7.26 12.00
C GLY A 130 -9.98 6.53 12.90
N GLY A 131 -11.16 7.11 13.07
CA GLY A 131 -12.20 6.62 13.97
C GLY A 131 -12.38 7.49 15.22
N HIS A 132 -13.53 7.33 15.89
CA HIS A 132 -13.92 8.05 17.12
C HIS A 132 -13.62 9.56 17.09
N GLY A 133 -14.19 10.29 16.13
CA GLY A 133 -14.07 11.75 16.04
C GLY A 133 -12.74 12.29 15.53
N ARG A 134 -11.78 11.43 15.16
CA ARG A 134 -10.51 11.85 14.53
C ARG A 134 -10.64 11.93 13.02
N SER A 135 -9.94 12.89 12.40
CA SER A 135 -9.87 13.05 10.94
C SER A 135 -9.36 11.76 10.29
N ALA A 136 -9.99 11.32 9.20
CA ALA A 136 -9.50 10.20 8.42
C ALA A 136 -8.13 10.54 7.81
N LEU A 137 -7.20 9.60 7.89
CA LEU A 137 -5.85 9.70 7.35
C LEU A 137 -5.53 8.35 6.71
N THR A 138 -5.17 8.35 5.43
CA THR A 138 -4.65 7.16 4.76
C THR A 138 -3.13 7.29 4.63
N GLY A 139 -2.45 6.17 4.42
CA GLY A 139 -1.01 6.18 4.20
C GLY A 139 -0.53 5.02 3.37
N ARG A 140 0.67 5.18 2.83
CA ARG A 140 1.39 4.13 2.13
C ARG A 140 2.77 4.02 2.73
N MET A 141 3.16 2.80 3.07
CA MET A 141 4.47 2.49 3.60
C MET A 141 5.14 1.43 2.74
N VAL A 142 6.37 1.69 2.30
CA VAL A 142 7.19 0.69 1.62
C VAL A 142 8.44 0.43 2.46
N LEU A 143 8.80 -0.84 2.61
CA LEU A 143 10.02 -1.31 3.25
C LEU A 143 10.87 -2.07 2.24
N LEU A 144 12.13 -1.70 2.15
CA LEU A 144 13.12 -2.26 1.23
C LEU A 144 14.34 -2.73 2.04
N PRO A 145 14.86 -3.94 1.80
CA PRO A 145 15.97 -4.47 2.56
C PRO A 145 17.26 -3.71 2.25
N LEU A 146 18.16 -3.66 3.22
CA LEU A 146 19.52 -3.17 3.08
C LEU A 146 20.48 -4.18 3.66
N ARG A 147 21.62 -4.35 3.01
CA ARG A 147 22.68 -5.21 3.52
C ARG A 147 23.38 -4.54 4.71
N GLY A 148 23.51 -5.33 5.78
CA GLY A 148 24.23 -4.97 7.00
C GLY A 148 25.74 -5.11 6.86
N THR A 149 26.47 -4.80 7.94
CA THR A 149 27.94 -4.87 7.94
C THR A 149 28.48 -6.31 7.91
N ASP A 150 27.67 -7.27 8.33
CA ASP A 150 27.99 -8.70 8.46
C ASP A 150 27.40 -9.55 7.32
N ASP A 151 27.10 -8.93 6.17
CA ASP A 151 26.41 -9.53 5.02
C ASP A 151 24.99 -10.07 5.34
N THR A 152 24.47 -9.80 6.55
CA THR A 152 23.10 -10.15 6.93
C THR A 152 22.11 -9.03 6.55
N ILE A 153 20.85 -9.40 6.32
CA ILE A 153 19.76 -8.42 6.21
C ILE A 153 19.38 -7.99 7.64
N SER A 154 20.11 -7.00 8.17
CA SER A 154 19.85 -6.43 9.50
C SER A 154 19.15 -5.08 9.44
N ARG A 155 18.99 -4.48 8.26
CA ARG A 155 18.41 -3.13 8.10
C ARG A 155 17.41 -3.05 6.97
N ALA A 156 16.50 -2.09 7.05
CA ALA A 156 15.57 -1.79 5.98
C ALA A 156 15.42 -0.28 5.81
N LEU A 157 15.39 0.16 4.56
CA LEU A 157 14.96 1.49 4.18
C LEU A 157 13.43 1.52 4.16
N GLY A 158 12.83 2.49 4.83
CA GLY A 158 11.40 2.71 4.81
C GLY A 158 11.03 4.06 4.26
N VAL A 159 9.90 4.13 3.58
CA VAL A 159 9.24 5.39 3.20
C VAL A 159 7.79 5.33 3.67
N LEU A 160 7.32 6.38 4.33
CA LEU A 160 5.93 6.54 4.74
C LEU A 160 5.41 7.88 4.24
N THR A 161 4.29 7.83 3.55
CA THR A 161 3.56 9.00 3.09
C THR A 161 2.12 8.88 3.54
N THR A 162 1.46 10.01 3.82
CA THR A 162 0.06 10.03 4.25
C THR A 162 -0.75 11.04 3.44
N ASP A 163 -2.06 10.76 3.31
CA ASP A 163 -3.04 11.68 2.72
C ASP A 163 -4.17 11.92 3.71
N GLY A 164 -4.50 13.19 3.91
CA GLY A 164 -5.42 13.67 4.94
C GLY A 164 -4.74 14.54 5.99
N LEU A 165 -5.54 15.05 6.92
CA LEU A 165 -5.05 15.89 8.02
C LEU A 165 -4.48 14.99 9.12
N ILE A 166 -3.20 15.19 9.47
CA ILE A 166 -2.54 14.47 10.57
C ILE A 166 -3.33 14.66 11.87
N GLY A 167 -3.82 15.87 12.17
CA GLY A 167 -4.59 16.14 13.38
C GLY A 167 -3.76 15.90 14.65
N GLN A 168 -4.35 15.30 15.68
CA GLN A 168 -3.67 15.08 16.96
C GLN A 168 -2.79 13.82 16.96
N PRO A 169 -1.47 13.94 17.20
CA PRO A 169 -0.60 12.80 17.41
C PRO A 169 -0.84 12.12 18.78
N PRO A 170 -0.39 10.85 18.96
CA PRO A 170 0.16 9.99 17.93
C PRO A 170 -0.94 9.44 17.01
N ARG A 171 -0.62 9.30 15.72
CA ARG A 171 -1.46 8.65 14.71
C ARG A 171 -1.07 7.18 14.60
N ARG A 172 -1.95 6.31 15.12
CA ARG A 172 -1.80 4.86 15.02
C ARG A 172 -2.55 4.35 13.79
N PHE A 173 -1.88 3.51 13.01
CA PHE A 173 -2.41 2.95 11.78
C PHE A 173 -2.95 1.53 11.98
N ARG A 174 -3.88 1.17 11.11
CA ARG A 174 -4.26 -0.20 10.77
C ARG A 174 -3.74 -0.55 9.38
N VAL A 175 -3.49 -1.83 9.13
CA VAL A 175 -3.10 -2.31 7.80
C VAL A 175 -4.37 -2.56 7.00
N ALA A 176 -4.69 -1.70 6.04
CA ALA A 176 -5.78 -1.99 5.10
C ALA A 176 -5.36 -3.14 4.17
N ARG A 177 -4.12 -3.07 3.66
CA ARG A 177 -3.56 -4.06 2.74
C ARG A 177 -2.05 -4.21 2.95
N ALA A 178 -1.55 -5.41 2.70
CA ALA A 178 -0.13 -5.70 2.71
C ALA A 178 0.22 -6.61 1.54
N ASP A 179 1.26 -6.24 0.80
CA ASP A 179 1.84 -7.01 -0.29
C ASP A 179 3.33 -7.18 -0.01
N ALA A 180 3.82 -8.40 -0.21
CA ALA A 180 5.24 -8.71 -0.09
C ALA A 180 5.72 -9.33 -1.39
N THR A 181 6.73 -8.72 -1.99
CA THR A 181 7.32 -9.18 -3.25
C THR A 181 8.75 -9.65 -2.99
N PRO A 182 9.05 -10.93 -3.21
CA PRO A 182 10.44 -11.41 -3.24
C PRO A 182 11.25 -10.63 -4.29
N LEU A 183 12.43 -10.19 -3.89
CA LEU A 183 13.36 -9.47 -4.75
C LEU A 183 14.26 -10.47 -5.44
N LEU A 184 14.42 -10.28 -6.75
CA LEU A 184 15.29 -11.08 -7.59
C LEU A 184 16.25 -10.13 -8.30
N SER A 185 17.52 -10.52 -8.36
CA SER A 185 18.52 -9.93 -9.25
C SER A 185 17.95 -9.68 -10.66
N GLY A 186 18.21 -8.49 -11.22
CA GLY A 186 17.81 -8.10 -12.58
C GLY A 186 16.32 -7.79 -12.80
N LYS A 187 15.44 -7.91 -11.80
CA LYS A 187 14.01 -7.54 -11.94
C LYS A 187 13.68 -6.23 -11.25
N ALA A 188 13.19 -5.24 -11.98
CA ALA A 188 12.79 -3.95 -11.42
C ALA A 188 11.76 -4.11 -10.28
N VAL A 189 12.04 -3.51 -9.12
CA VAL A 189 11.16 -3.58 -7.95
C VAL A 189 9.92 -2.72 -8.12
N LEU A 190 10.06 -1.63 -8.85
CA LEU A 190 9.02 -0.63 -9.07
C LEU A 190 7.77 -1.26 -9.68
N ASP A 191 7.92 -2.05 -10.74
CA ASP A 191 6.79 -2.72 -11.38
C ASP A 191 6.12 -3.71 -10.43
N ALA A 192 6.89 -4.45 -9.63
CA ALA A 192 6.31 -5.41 -8.71
C ALA A 192 5.51 -4.75 -7.55
N VAL A 193 6.01 -3.63 -7.01
CA VAL A 193 5.34 -2.86 -5.95
C VAL A 193 4.06 -2.19 -6.47
N PHE A 194 4.07 -1.68 -7.70
CA PHE A 194 2.94 -0.93 -8.27
C PHE A 194 1.97 -1.79 -9.10
N ASP A 195 2.38 -2.94 -9.65
CA ASP A 195 1.45 -3.86 -10.32
C ASP A 195 0.47 -4.48 -9.33
N ALA A 196 0.90 -4.69 -8.08
CA ALA A 196 0.02 -5.06 -7.00
C ALA A 196 -1.10 -4.03 -6.82
N ASP A 197 -0.82 -2.73 -6.97
CA ASP A 197 -1.83 -1.68 -6.92
C ASP A 197 -2.72 -1.67 -8.16
N ARG A 198 -2.15 -1.77 -9.36
CA ARG A 198 -2.89 -1.79 -10.63
C ARG A 198 -3.88 -2.95 -10.71
N LYS A 199 -3.43 -4.16 -10.39
CA LYS A 199 -4.27 -5.37 -10.41
C LYS A 199 -5.49 -5.23 -9.49
N ASN A 200 -5.35 -4.52 -8.37
CA ASN A 200 -6.46 -4.33 -7.44
C ASN A 200 -7.34 -3.13 -7.76
N ARG A 201 -6.84 -2.11 -8.47
CA ARG A 201 -7.71 -1.09 -9.08
C ARG A 201 -8.63 -1.69 -10.15
N GLY A 202 -8.13 -2.69 -10.90
CA GLY A 202 -8.93 -3.41 -11.90
C GLY A 202 -10.04 -4.30 -11.35
N LEU A 203 -10.03 -4.63 -10.04
CA LEU A 203 -11.11 -5.36 -9.36
C LEU A 203 -12.04 -4.44 -8.53
N ALA A 204 -11.82 -3.12 -8.55
CA ALA A 204 -12.63 -2.13 -7.84
C ALA A 204 -13.72 -1.50 -8.73
N GLU A 205 -14.16 -2.18 -9.78
CA GLU A 205 -15.49 -1.92 -10.33
C GLU A 205 -16.48 -2.48 -9.31
N ALA A 206 -17.31 -1.61 -8.73
CA ALA A 206 -18.33 -2.03 -7.79
C ALA A 206 -19.13 -3.14 -8.46
N ALA A 207 -19.18 -4.32 -7.84
CA ALA A 207 -20.07 -5.38 -8.29
C ALA A 207 -21.47 -4.77 -8.35
N GLU A 208 -21.95 -4.45 -9.56
CA GLU A 208 -23.35 -4.15 -9.73
C GLU A 208 -24.10 -5.35 -9.16
N PRO A 209 -25.13 -5.15 -8.32
CA PRO A 209 -25.95 -6.25 -7.87
C PRO A 209 -26.42 -6.98 -9.13
N PHE A 210 -26.08 -8.27 -9.21
CA PHE A 210 -26.47 -9.13 -10.31
C PHE A 210 -27.98 -8.96 -10.52
N ARG A 211 -28.37 -8.22 -11.56
CA ARG A 211 -29.76 -8.14 -11.98
C ARG A 211 -30.05 -9.49 -12.59
N GLY A 212 -30.73 -10.32 -11.80
CA GLY A 212 -31.16 -11.65 -12.20
C GLY A 212 -31.70 -11.64 -13.63
N ALA A 213 -31.27 -12.64 -14.40
CA ALA A 213 -31.70 -12.85 -15.77
C ALA A 213 -33.22 -12.62 -15.89
N GLY A 214 -33.61 -11.89 -16.93
CA GLY A 214 -35.01 -11.65 -17.30
C GLY A 214 -35.82 -12.95 -17.43
N PRO A 215 -37.15 -12.83 -17.62
CA PRO A 215 -38.10 -13.91 -17.38
C PRO A 215 -37.70 -15.23 -18.04
N ARG A 216 -37.78 -16.29 -17.23
CA ARG A 216 -37.49 -17.68 -17.59
C ARG A 216 -38.11 -18.03 -18.94
N HIS A 217 -37.27 -18.47 -19.87
CA HIS A 217 -37.72 -19.13 -21.10
C HIS A 217 -38.54 -20.37 -20.71
N THR A 218 -39.81 -20.41 -21.15
CA THR A 218 -40.71 -21.54 -20.96
C THR A 218 -40.12 -22.78 -21.64
N PRO A 219 -40.05 -23.95 -20.98
CA PRO A 219 -39.46 -25.13 -21.61
C PRO A 219 -40.39 -25.67 -22.70
N GLY A 220 -40.10 -25.33 -23.95
CA GLY A 220 -40.67 -25.98 -25.13
C GLY A 220 -40.12 -27.40 -25.29
N LYS A 221 -41.04 -28.36 -25.45
CA LYS A 221 -40.88 -29.76 -25.94
C LYS A 221 -39.56 -30.48 -25.61
N ARG A 222 -39.63 -31.40 -24.65
CA ARG A 222 -38.59 -32.40 -24.32
C ARG A 222 -38.19 -33.23 -25.55
N PRO A 223 -36.90 -33.33 -25.90
CA PRO A 223 -36.44 -34.32 -26.89
C PRO A 223 -36.50 -35.73 -26.30
N ARG A 224 -37.04 -36.69 -27.06
CA ARG A 224 -37.07 -38.12 -26.72
C ARG A 224 -35.93 -38.83 -27.45
N LEU A 225 -35.08 -39.52 -26.70
CA LEU A 225 -34.08 -40.45 -27.22
C LEU A 225 -34.73 -41.83 -27.42
N TYR A 226 -34.54 -42.43 -28.60
CA TYR A 226 -34.92 -43.82 -28.87
C TYR A 226 -33.64 -44.66 -28.95
N VAL A 227 -33.62 -45.76 -28.18
CA VAL A 227 -32.54 -46.75 -28.23
C VAL A 227 -32.79 -47.69 -29.40
N VAL A 228 -31.88 -47.68 -30.37
CA VAL A 228 -31.90 -48.64 -31.49
C VAL A 228 -31.13 -49.89 -31.04
N LYS A 229 -31.83 -51.02 -30.90
CA LYS A 229 -31.19 -52.33 -30.68
C LYS A 229 -30.52 -52.78 -31.99
N GLY A 230 -29.20 -52.64 -32.06
CA GLY A 230 -28.39 -53.29 -33.09
C GLY A 230 -28.01 -54.70 -32.65
N GLY A 231 -28.68 -55.70 -33.22
CA GLY A 231 -28.24 -57.10 -33.14
C GLY A 231 -27.01 -57.33 -34.01
N LYS A 232 -26.07 -58.13 -33.50
CA LYS A 232 -25.07 -58.83 -34.30
C LYS A 232 -25.49 -60.31 -34.41
N PRO A 233 -25.13 -61.01 -35.49
CA PRO A 233 -25.51 -62.39 -35.71
C PRO A 233 -24.89 -63.35 -34.68
#